data_AF-A0A8C0KVP0-F1
#
_entry.id   AF-A0A8C0KVP0-F1
#
_cell.length_a   1.000
_cell.length_b   1.000
_cell.length_c   1.000
_cell.angle_alpha   90.00
_cell.angle_beta   90.00
_cell.angle_gamma   90.00
#
_symmetry.space_group_name_H-M   'P 1'
#
loop_
_entity.id
_entity.type
_entity.pdbx_description
1 polymer ?
#
loop_
_entity_poly.entity_id
_entity_poly.type
_entity_poly.pdbx_seq_one_letter_code
_entity_poly.pdbx_strand_id
1 'polypeptide(L)'
;MDSNIDQDELFCSICENYFIDPVTIGCGHSFCRPCLCIFWEEAPYPPYCPVCRETSHQMFKTNIVLKTQVFLARWARPYCLPSSAEQMCEIHMKTKNFFCEVTKDLLCLHCCTSKEHVVHNHCSIGWTAEGYRQNLLKQMRSLWEQTQENRRNQKRETSKVRTWKVSKGFCFLHEAVQQHLPQPVDAQLSSWPITGLIERLSQFLGHVHHESTSYANVNLRHLHVSPNHPDVVTNTKRSNYFLAWGAQTFTCGQHYWEVDVGNCQNWVLGFCDDSWTMTNDMVLDSEGIFLLFCIKEDNQCSLFTSSPLSPQYVQRPLGHVGVFLDYERGVVSFVHVASSSLICSFLSCSFSCPLRPFLCSAPSYEGCV
;
A
#
# COMPACT_ATOMS: atom_id res chain seq x y z
N MET A 1 52.41 2.85 3.12
CA MET A 1 51.38 3.17 4.13
C MET A 1 50.34 2.08 4.02
N ASP A 2 50.52 1.05 4.84
CA ASP A 2 49.64 -0.12 4.91
C ASP A 2 48.34 0.29 5.60
N SER A 3 47.26 0.46 4.85
CA SER A 3 45.92 0.52 5.42
C SER A 3 45.45 -0.90 5.67
N ASN A 4 45.73 -1.40 6.87
CA ASN A 4 45.19 -2.65 7.38
C ASN A 4 43.67 -2.48 7.48
N ILE A 5 42.93 -2.90 6.45
CA ILE A 5 41.47 -2.92 6.45
C ILE A 5 41.06 -3.95 7.49
N ASP A 6 40.42 -3.49 8.56
CA ASP A 6 39.91 -4.38 9.60
C ASP A 6 38.91 -5.35 8.96
N GLN A 7 39.19 -6.66 9.02
CA GLN A 7 38.44 -7.64 8.23
C GLN A 7 36.97 -7.69 8.64
N ASP A 8 36.66 -7.32 9.89
CA ASP A 8 35.33 -7.35 10.49
C ASP A 8 34.34 -6.37 9.85
N GLU A 9 34.80 -5.31 9.17
CA GLU A 9 33.93 -4.34 8.47
C GLU A 9 33.39 -4.84 7.12
N LEU A 10 33.83 -6.02 6.64
CA LEU A 10 33.48 -6.56 5.32
C LEU A 10 32.44 -7.68 5.34
N PHE A 11 31.88 -7.98 6.52
CA PHE A 11 30.93 -9.07 6.73
C PHE A 11 29.50 -8.57 6.89
N CYS A 12 28.57 -9.32 6.29
CA CYS A 12 27.15 -9.11 6.48
C CYS A 12 26.68 -9.73 7.80
N SER A 13 26.05 -8.93 8.66
CA SER A 13 25.55 -9.40 9.97
C SER A 13 24.37 -10.38 9.89
N ILE A 14 23.80 -10.63 8.71
CA ILE A 14 22.70 -11.60 8.52
C ILE A 14 23.25 -12.98 8.13
N CYS A 15 24.19 -13.03 7.20
CA CYS A 15 24.73 -14.30 6.70
C CYS A 15 26.16 -14.61 7.18
N GLU A 16 26.74 -13.73 7.98
CA GLU A 16 28.08 -13.86 8.59
C GLU A 16 29.19 -14.14 7.56
N ASN A 17 28.99 -13.67 6.34
CA ASN A 17 29.91 -13.85 5.21
C ASN A 17 30.24 -12.51 4.56
N TYR A 18 31.33 -12.47 3.79
CA TYR A 18 31.69 -11.30 2.98
C TYR A 18 30.49 -10.79 2.18
N PHE A 19 30.30 -9.47 2.10
CA PHE A 19 29.12 -8.91 1.44
C PHE A 19 28.91 -9.40 0.00
N ILE A 20 27.68 -9.78 -0.31
CA ILE A 20 27.21 -10.08 -1.65
C ILE A 20 26.33 -8.91 -2.10
N ASP A 21 26.88 -8.08 -2.99
CA ASP A 21 26.24 -6.84 -3.45
C ASP A 21 25.81 -5.96 -2.27
N PRO A 22 26.77 -5.36 -1.54
CA PRO A 22 26.48 -4.61 -0.32
C PRO A 22 25.55 -3.44 -0.60
N VAL A 23 24.53 -3.32 0.24
CA VAL A 23 23.58 -2.21 0.23
C VAL A 23 23.50 -1.58 1.60
N THR A 24 23.42 -0.24 1.63
CA THR A 24 23.31 0.55 2.85
C THR A 24 21.90 1.14 2.95
N ILE A 25 21.28 1.00 4.12
CA ILE A 25 19.97 1.56 4.46
C ILE A 25 20.10 2.89 5.20
N GLY A 26 18.98 3.60 5.41
CA GLY A 26 18.97 4.97 5.94
C GLY A 26 19.69 5.17 7.29
N CYS A 27 19.70 4.15 8.14
CA CYS A 27 20.42 4.17 9.43
C CYS A 27 21.93 3.91 9.32
N GLY A 28 22.48 3.76 8.11
CA GLY A 28 23.91 3.56 7.87
C GLY A 28 24.39 2.10 7.91
N HIS A 29 23.57 1.16 8.39
CA HIS A 29 23.92 -0.25 8.38
C HIS A 29 23.95 -0.83 6.96
N SER A 30 24.91 -1.72 6.71
CA SER A 30 25.10 -2.36 5.41
C SER A 30 24.84 -3.86 5.48
N PHE A 31 24.21 -4.40 4.44
CA PHE A 31 23.81 -5.80 4.33
C PHE A 31 24.08 -6.33 2.92
N CYS A 32 24.15 -7.65 2.76
CA CYS A 32 24.01 -8.26 1.44
C CYS A 32 22.61 -7.91 0.90
N ARG A 33 22.51 -7.44 -0.35
CA ARG A 33 21.19 -7.20 -0.98
C ARG A 33 20.27 -8.41 -0.85
N PRO A 34 20.68 -9.66 -1.15
CA PRO A 34 19.80 -10.83 -1.01
C PRO A 34 19.30 -11.04 0.42
N CYS A 35 20.18 -10.91 1.42
CA CYS A 35 19.82 -11.12 2.82
C CYS A 35 18.79 -10.09 3.30
N LEU A 36 18.99 -8.83 2.93
CA LEU A 36 18.06 -7.77 3.28
C LEU A 36 16.71 -7.92 2.56
N CYS A 37 16.72 -8.34 1.29
CA CYS A 37 15.50 -8.58 0.53
C CYS A 37 14.64 -9.68 1.15
N ILE A 38 15.24 -10.84 1.47
CA ILE A 38 14.53 -11.96 2.10
C ILE A 38 13.97 -11.54 3.46
N PHE A 39 14.78 -10.85 4.27
CA PHE A 39 14.34 -10.36 5.57
C PHE A 39 13.13 -9.42 5.46
N TRP A 40 13.11 -8.50 4.48
CA TRP A 40 11.97 -7.60 4.27
C TRP A 40 10.76 -8.24 3.60
N GLU A 41 10.90 -9.42 2.98
CA GLU A 41 9.75 -10.17 2.46
C GLU A 41 8.93 -10.81 3.59
N GLU A 42 9.59 -11.28 4.65
CA GLU A 42 8.96 -11.94 5.79
C GLU A 42 8.55 -10.96 6.92
N ALA A 43 9.01 -9.71 6.87
CA ALA A 43 8.80 -8.74 7.94
C ALA A 43 7.44 -7.99 7.87
N PRO A 44 6.88 -7.59 9.03
CA PRO A 44 5.76 -6.66 9.10
C PRO A 44 6.08 -5.31 8.45
N TYR A 45 5.06 -4.64 7.89
CA TYR A 45 5.21 -3.28 7.37
C TYR A 45 5.04 -2.25 8.50
N PRO A 46 5.87 -1.19 8.57
CA PRO A 46 6.95 -0.81 7.65
C PRO A 46 8.26 -1.60 7.86
N PRO A 47 9.09 -1.76 6.81
CA PRO A 47 10.37 -2.48 6.92
C PRO A 47 11.33 -1.77 7.88
N TYR A 48 12.16 -2.53 8.60
CA TYR A 48 13.09 -2.02 9.60
C TYR A 48 14.49 -2.62 9.46
N CYS A 49 15.47 -2.01 10.12
CA CYS A 49 16.85 -2.48 10.17
C CYS A 49 17.00 -3.75 11.03
N PRO A 50 17.63 -4.83 10.53
CA PRO A 50 17.91 -6.03 11.32
C PRO A 50 18.78 -5.79 12.58
N VAL A 51 19.58 -4.73 12.58
CA VAL A 51 20.54 -4.41 13.66
C VAL A 51 19.94 -3.41 14.65
N CYS A 52 19.65 -2.18 14.22
CA CYS A 52 19.17 -1.12 15.12
C CYS A 52 17.65 -1.01 15.21
N ARG A 53 16.89 -1.79 14.43
CA ARG A 53 15.41 -1.77 14.38
C ARG A 53 14.77 -0.45 13.97
N GLU A 54 15.55 0.51 13.50
CA GLU A 54 15.04 1.75 12.94
C GLU A 54 14.23 1.48 11.66
N THR A 55 13.07 2.13 11.54
CA THR A 55 12.18 2.00 10.40
C THR A 55 12.79 2.63 9.15
N SER A 56 12.81 1.87 8.06
CA SER A 56 13.37 2.32 6.79
C SER A 56 12.26 2.79 5.85
N HIS A 57 12.20 4.11 5.61
CA HIS A 57 11.24 4.71 4.68
C HIS A 57 11.77 4.83 3.24
N GLN A 58 13.07 4.58 3.02
CA GLN A 58 13.71 4.66 1.70
C GLN A 58 14.20 3.31 1.20
N MET A 59 14.31 3.19 -0.12
CA MET A 59 15.02 2.07 -0.76
C MET A 59 16.51 2.13 -0.43
N PHE A 60 17.11 0.96 -0.14
CA PHE A 60 18.55 0.85 0.09
C PHE A 60 19.37 1.25 -1.14
N LYS A 61 20.57 1.79 -0.92
CA LYS A 61 21.52 2.17 -1.99
C LYS A 61 22.68 1.19 -2.04
N THR A 62 23.14 0.85 -3.26
CA THR A 62 24.34 0.03 -3.43
C THR A 62 25.55 0.79 -2.90
N ASN A 63 26.33 0.17 -2.02
CA ASN A 63 27.54 0.76 -1.47
C ASN A 63 28.73 0.38 -2.37
N ILE A 64 29.11 1.30 -3.26
CA ILE A 64 30.16 1.05 -4.27
C ILE A 64 31.54 0.88 -3.60
N VAL A 65 31.82 1.65 -2.55
CA VAL A 65 33.09 1.59 -1.82
C VAL A 65 33.24 0.24 -1.15
N LEU A 66 32.23 -0.18 -0.38
CA LEU A 66 32.21 -1.48 0.29
C LEU A 66 32.24 -2.64 -0.71
N LYS A 67 31.58 -2.48 -1.87
CA LYS A 67 31.64 -3.47 -2.96
C LYS A 67 33.08 -3.65 -3.48
N THR A 68 33.82 -2.55 -3.66
CA THR A 68 35.22 -2.57 -4.09
C THR A 68 36.13 -3.16 -3.01
N GLN A 69 35.94 -2.79 -1.74
CA GLN A 69 36.74 -3.30 -0.63
C GLN A 69 36.54 -4.82 -0.44
N VAL A 70 35.30 -5.29 -0.49
CA VAL A 70 34.98 -6.73 -0.39
C VAL A 70 35.53 -7.50 -1.59
N PHE A 71 35.52 -6.89 -2.78
CA PHE A 71 36.18 -7.45 -3.95
C PHE A 71 37.69 -7.60 -3.69
N LEU A 72 38.39 -6.53 -3.29
CA LEU A 72 39.82 -6.58 -3.02
C LEU A 72 40.18 -7.56 -1.89
N ALA A 73 39.36 -7.65 -0.84
CA ALA A 73 39.59 -8.60 0.26
C ALA A 73 39.43 -10.06 -0.18
N ARG A 74 38.45 -10.38 -1.02
CA ARG A 74 38.30 -11.71 -1.62
C ARG A 74 39.45 -12.06 -2.56
N TRP A 75 40.02 -11.06 -3.22
CA TRP A 75 41.16 -11.19 -4.12
C TRP A 75 42.50 -11.33 -3.39
N ALA A 76 42.66 -10.64 -2.26
CA ALA A 76 43.87 -10.65 -1.46
C ALA A 76 44.02 -11.92 -0.62
N ARG A 77 42.92 -12.65 -0.35
CA ARG A 77 43.03 -14.01 0.17
C ARG A 77 43.56 -14.92 -0.95
N PRO A 78 44.69 -15.63 -0.75
CA PRO A 78 44.91 -16.86 -1.50
C PRO A 78 43.66 -17.69 -1.26
N TYR A 79 42.96 -18.11 -2.31
CA TYR A 79 41.92 -19.11 -2.14
C TYR A 79 42.56 -20.23 -1.32
N CYS A 80 42.14 -20.42 -0.07
CA CYS A 80 42.32 -21.69 0.60
C CYS A 80 41.41 -22.66 -0.14
N LEU A 81 41.85 -23.01 -1.34
CA LEU A 81 41.32 -24.11 -2.10
C LEU A 81 41.40 -25.33 -1.19
N PRO A 82 40.34 -26.16 -1.12
CA PRO A 82 40.42 -27.42 -0.41
C PRO A 82 41.65 -28.17 -0.91
N SER A 83 42.40 -28.77 0.02
CA SER A 83 43.57 -29.61 -0.20
C SER A 83 43.23 -30.92 -0.96
N SER A 84 42.57 -30.85 -2.12
CA SER A 84 42.18 -32.03 -2.90
C SER A 84 43.13 -32.28 -4.08
N ALA A 85 43.39 -33.55 -4.36
CA ALA A 85 44.18 -34.03 -5.49
C ALA A 85 43.62 -33.56 -6.86
N GLU A 86 42.35 -33.15 -6.92
CA GLU A 86 41.64 -32.75 -8.15
C GLU A 86 42.16 -31.45 -8.77
N GLN A 87 42.82 -30.60 -7.97
CA GLN A 87 43.40 -29.33 -8.41
C GLN A 87 44.81 -29.48 -8.96
N MET A 88 45.40 -30.66 -8.87
CA MET A 88 46.69 -30.94 -9.47
C MET A 88 46.48 -31.51 -10.87
N CYS A 89 47.24 -31.01 -11.84
CA CYS A 89 47.32 -31.62 -13.16
C CYS A 89 48.07 -32.95 -13.02
N GLU A 90 47.42 -34.06 -13.29
CA GLU A 90 47.98 -35.41 -13.19
C GLU A 90 49.20 -35.61 -14.11
N ILE A 91 49.26 -34.87 -15.22
CA ILE A 91 50.34 -34.95 -16.21
C ILE A 91 51.56 -34.14 -15.77
N HIS A 92 51.35 -32.91 -15.29
CA HIS A 92 52.43 -31.95 -15.04
C HIS A 92 52.77 -31.77 -13.55
N MET A 93 51.96 -32.35 -12.65
CA MET A 93 52.07 -32.19 -11.20
C MET A 93 52.12 -30.71 -10.76
N LYS A 94 51.35 -29.86 -11.47
CA LYS A 94 51.19 -28.43 -11.19
C LYS A 94 49.73 -28.11 -10.86
N THR A 95 49.53 -27.07 -10.06
CA THR A 95 48.20 -26.56 -9.74
C THR A 95 47.47 -26.06 -10.99
N LYS A 96 46.22 -26.47 -11.14
CA LYS A 96 45.31 -25.98 -12.18
C LYS A 96 44.74 -24.63 -11.73
N ASN A 97 45.37 -23.53 -12.13
CA ASN A 97 44.96 -22.17 -11.74
C ASN A 97 44.23 -21.40 -12.84
N PHE A 98 44.07 -22.01 -14.01
CA PHE A 98 43.44 -21.40 -15.18
C PHE A 98 42.16 -22.15 -15.55
N PHE A 99 41.19 -21.43 -16.08
CA PHE A 99 39.94 -21.95 -16.60
C PHE A 99 39.88 -21.73 -18.11
N CYS A 100 39.56 -22.78 -18.87
CA CYS A 100 39.35 -22.71 -20.30
C CYS A 100 37.88 -22.40 -20.60
N GLU A 101 37.60 -21.27 -21.26
CA GLU A 101 36.22 -20.84 -21.52
C GLU A 101 35.48 -21.73 -22.52
N VAL A 102 36.21 -22.40 -23.40
CA VAL A 102 35.66 -23.28 -24.45
C VAL A 102 35.30 -24.65 -23.89
N THR A 103 36.26 -25.37 -23.31
CA THR A 103 36.06 -26.74 -22.82
C THR A 103 35.43 -26.82 -21.42
N LYS A 104 35.42 -25.70 -20.67
CA LYS A 104 34.92 -25.60 -19.28
C LYS A 104 35.76 -26.35 -18.24
N ASP A 105 37.03 -26.61 -18.53
CA ASP A 105 37.95 -27.34 -17.65
C ASP A 105 38.96 -26.44 -16.93
N LEU A 106 39.50 -26.96 -15.83
CA LEU A 106 40.62 -26.38 -15.08
C LEU A 106 41.96 -26.88 -15.61
N LEU A 107 42.84 -25.94 -15.94
CA LEU A 107 44.14 -26.18 -16.56
C LEU A 107 45.28 -25.66 -15.70
N CYS A 108 46.41 -26.37 -15.72
CA CYS A 108 47.69 -25.82 -15.29
C CYS A 108 48.33 -25.01 -16.43
N LEU A 109 49.34 -24.19 -16.11
CA LEU A 109 50.01 -23.31 -17.08
C LEU A 109 50.53 -24.07 -18.32
N HIS A 110 51.04 -25.29 -18.14
CA HIS A 110 51.55 -26.11 -19.25
C HIS A 110 50.43 -26.63 -20.17
N CYS A 111 49.27 -26.99 -19.60
CA CYS A 111 48.12 -27.41 -20.39
C CYS A 111 47.55 -26.26 -21.23
N CYS A 112 47.60 -25.01 -20.74
CA CYS A 112 47.17 -23.84 -21.52
C CYS A 112 47.99 -23.63 -22.80
N THR A 113 49.25 -24.07 -22.81
CA THR A 113 50.15 -23.98 -23.97
C THR A 113 50.14 -25.23 -24.86
N SER A 114 49.32 -26.23 -24.53
CA SER A 114 49.24 -27.45 -25.34
C SER A 114 48.59 -27.16 -26.70
N LYS A 115 48.85 -28.02 -27.69
CA LYS A 115 48.25 -27.89 -29.03
C LYS A 115 46.72 -27.87 -28.99
N GLU A 116 46.12 -28.51 -28.00
CA GLU A 116 44.67 -28.59 -27.83
C GLU A 116 44.06 -27.29 -27.30
N HIS A 117 44.78 -26.57 -26.43
CA HIS A 117 44.24 -25.40 -25.73
C HIS A 117 44.85 -24.08 -26.18
N VAL A 118 45.96 -24.06 -26.92
CA VAL A 118 46.67 -22.82 -27.31
C VAL A 118 45.78 -21.80 -28.06
N VAL A 119 44.74 -22.29 -28.76
CA VAL A 119 43.76 -21.45 -29.48
C VAL A 119 42.57 -21.02 -28.62
N HIS A 120 42.45 -21.50 -27.39
CA HIS A 120 41.38 -21.16 -26.46
C HIS A 120 41.75 -19.98 -25.57
N ASN A 121 40.74 -19.23 -25.15
CA ASN A 121 40.90 -18.19 -24.15
C ASN A 121 40.97 -18.80 -22.74
N HIS A 122 41.93 -18.33 -21.95
CA HIS A 122 42.17 -18.79 -20.59
C HIS A 122 42.19 -17.63 -19.62
N CYS A 123 41.49 -17.78 -18.50
CA CYS A 123 41.47 -16.81 -17.42
C CYS A 123 41.84 -17.49 -16.11
N SER A 124 42.35 -16.73 -15.13
CA SER A 124 42.55 -17.30 -13.79
C SER A 124 41.19 -17.73 -13.21
N ILE A 125 41.17 -18.79 -12.39
CA ILE A 125 39.95 -19.25 -11.71
C ILE A 125 39.25 -18.11 -10.95
N GLY A 126 40.01 -17.23 -10.30
CA GLY A 126 39.45 -16.09 -9.57
C GLY A 126 38.71 -15.10 -10.46
N TRP A 127 39.33 -14.66 -11.57
CA TRP A 127 38.68 -13.83 -12.59
C TRP A 127 37.41 -14.49 -13.15
N THR A 128 37.47 -15.78 -13.49
CA THR A 128 36.32 -16.52 -14.03
C THR A 128 35.19 -16.64 -13.00
N ALA A 129 35.50 -17.04 -11.77
CA ALA A 129 34.52 -17.17 -10.70
C ALA A 129 33.82 -15.84 -10.40
N GLU A 130 34.56 -14.73 -10.39
CA GLU A 130 33.98 -13.40 -10.22
C GLU A 130 33.13 -12.98 -11.42
N GLY A 131 33.56 -13.30 -12.65
CA GLY A 131 32.76 -13.07 -13.86
C GLY A 131 31.40 -13.78 -13.80
N TYR A 132 31.39 -15.07 -13.43
CA TYR A 132 30.15 -15.82 -13.19
C TYR A 132 29.32 -15.22 -12.05
N ARG A 133 29.97 -14.81 -10.96
CA ARG A 133 29.30 -14.18 -9.82
C ARG A 133 28.62 -12.86 -10.21
N GLN A 134 29.26 -12.00 -10.99
CA GLN A 134 28.66 -10.76 -11.48
C GLN A 134 27.48 -11.04 -12.43
N ASN A 135 27.58 -12.07 -13.26
CA ASN A 135 26.46 -12.50 -14.12
C ASN A 135 25.25 -12.94 -13.27
N LEU A 136 25.47 -13.81 -12.28
CA LEU A 136 24.43 -14.24 -11.34
C LEU A 136 23.81 -13.05 -10.59
N LEU A 137 24.64 -12.11 -10.11
CA LEU A 137 24.15 -10.90 -9.45
C LEU A 137 23.30 -10.03 -10.37
N LYS A 138 23.64 -9.94 -11.66
CA LYS A 138 22.84 -9.22 -12.66
C LYS A 138 21.48 -9.89 -12.87
N GLN A 139 21.46 -11.22 -13.00
CA GLN A 139 20.22 -12.00 -13.12
C GLN A 139 19.35 -11.86 -11.87
N MET A 140 19.92 -11.99 -10.68
CA MET A 140 19.21 -11.81 -9.41
C MET A 140 18.60 -10.42 -9.28
N ARG A 141 19.31 -9.36 -9.70
CA ARG A 141 18.79 -7.99 -9.68
C ARG A 141 17.57 -7.84 -10.59
N SER A 142 17.67 -8.37 -11.81
CA SER A 142 16.56 -8.37 -12.78
C SER A 142 15.34 -9.12 -12.25
N LEU A 143 15.53 -10.31 -11.65
CA LEU A 143 14.45 -11.08 -11.06
C LEU A 143 13.79 -10.34 -9.90
N TRP A 144 14.58 -9.71 -9.03
CA TRP A 144 14.06 -8.95 -7.91
C TRP A 144 13.22 -7.74 -8.35
N GLU A 145 13.68 -7.00 -9.37
CA GLU A 145 12.92 -5.90 -9.97
C GLU A 145 11.58 -6.38 -10.55
N GLN A 146 11.57 -7.53 -11.23
CA GLN A 146 10.34 -8.16 -11.72
C GLN A 146 9.40 -8.59 -10.59
N THR A 147 9.91 -9.16 -9.50
CA THR A 147 9.10 -9.53 -8.33
C THR A 147 8.46 -8.31 -7.67
N GLN A 148 9.22 -7.20 -7.52
CA GLN A 148 8.67 -5.95 -6.99
C GLN A 148 7.59 -5.37 -7.91
N GLU A 149 7.80 -5.38 -9.22
CA GLU A 149 6.82 -4.89 -10.18
C GLU A 149 5.55 -5.75 -10.23
N ASN A 150 5.69 -7.08 -10.23
CA ASN A 150 4.56 -8.00 -10.13
C ASN A 150 3.76 -7.77 -8.85
N ARG A 151 4.43 -7.53 -7.71
CA ARG A 151 3.74 -7.20 -6.45
C ARG A 151 2.97 -5.88 -6.55
N ARG A 152 3.51 -4.86 -7.22
CA ARG A 152 2.79 -3.59 -7.49
C ARG A 152 1.59 -3.81 -8.40
N ASN A 153 1.75 -4.59 -9.47
CA ASN A 153 0.67 -4.92 -10.40
C ASN A 153 -0.44 -5.72 -9.71
N GLN A 154 -0.10 -6.72 -8.90
CA GLN A 154 -1.06 -7.48 -8.11
C GLN A 154 -1.84 -6.58 -7.14
N LYS A 155 -1.17 -5.66 -6.45
CA LYS A 155 -1.85 -4.66 -5.60
C LYS A 155 -2.81 -3.79 -6.41
N ARG A 156 -2.37 -3.30 -7.58
CA ARG A 156 -3.18 -2.48 -8.50
C ARG A 156 -4.43 -3.21 -8.97
N GLU A 157 -4.30 -4.45 -9.43
CA GLU A 157 -5.42 -5.28 -9.87
C GLU A 157 -6.36 -5.61 -8.72
N THR A 158 -5.84 -5.90 -7.52
CA THR A 158 -6.67 -6.12 -6.33
C THR A 158 -7.48 -4.88 -5.98
N SER A 159 -6.88 -3.69 -6.05
CA SER A 159 -7.59 -2.43 -5.86
C SER A 159 -8.69 -2.21 -6.92
N LYS A 160 -8.39 -2.46 -8.20
CA LYS A 160 -9.40 -2.38 -9.28
C LYS A 160 -10.57 -3.32 -9.02
N VAL A 161 -10.31 -4.58 -8.69
CA VAL A 161 -11.35 -5.57 -8.40
C VAL A 161 -12.20 -5.13 -7.19
N ARG A 162 -11.60 -4.55 -6.15
CA ARG A 162 -12.33 -3.99 -5.01
C ARG A 162 -13.24 -2.84 -5.45
N THR A 163 -12.72 -1.87 -6.21
CA THR A 163 -13.51 -0.73 -6.73
C THR A 163 -14.67 -1.20 -7.59
N TRP A 164 -14.43 -2.12 -8.54
CA TRP A 164 -15.45 -2.69 -9.41
C TRP A 164 -16.56 -3.40 -8.64
N LYS A 165 -16.22 -4.14 -7.58
CA LYS A 165 -17.19 -4.85 -6.76
C LYS A 165 -18.06 -3.91 -5.92
N VAL A 166 -17.48 -2.84 -5.37
CA VAL A 166 -18.28 -1.84 -4.64
C VAL A 166 -19.18 -1.04 -5.60
N SER A 167 -18.70 -0.68 -6.79
CA SER A 167 -19.54 -0.09 -7.83
C SER A 167 -20.71 -0.99 -8.20
N LYS A 168 -20.50 -2.32 -8.27
CA LYS A 168 -21.56 -3.28 -8.49
C LYS A 168 -22.56 -3.32 -7.34
N GLY A 169 -22.08 -3.25 -6.09
CA GLY A 169 -22.93 -3.06 -4.91
C GLY A 169 -23.80 -1.81 -5.05
N PHE A 170 -23.22 -0.67 -5.46
CA PHE A 170 -23.98 0.57 -5.71
C PHE A 170 -25.02 0.44 -6.84
N CYS A 171 -24.73 -0.31 -7.91
CA CYS A 171 -25.71 -0.60 -8.95
C CYS A 171 -26.86 -1.48 -8.43
N PHE A 172 -26.57 -2.52 -7.65
CA PHE A 172 -27.62 -3.32 -7.00
C PHE A 172 -28.42 -2.51 -5.99
N LEU A 173 -27.78 -1.60 -5.26
CA LEU A 173 -28.40 -0.62 -4.36
C LEU A 173 -29.42 0.25 -5.10
N HIS A 174 -29.03 0.82 -6.24
CA HIS A 174 -29.92 1.59 -7.11
C HIS A 174 -31.11 0.74 -7.60
N GLU A 175 -30.85 -0.48 -8.08
CA GLU A 175 -31.90 -1.40 -8.54
C GLU A 175 -32.85 -1.86 -7.41
N ALA A 176 -32.34 -2.11 -6.21
CA ALA A 176 -33.12 -2.52 -5.05
C ALA A 176 -34.02 -1.38 -4.54
N VAL A 177 -33.49 -0.15 -4.49
CA VAL A 177 -34.28 1.05 -4.17
C VAL A 177 -35.40 1.23 -5.18
N GLN A 178 -35.14 1.05 -6.49
CA GLN A 178 -36.17 1.12 -7.53
C GLN A 178 -37.30 0.11 -7.36
N GLN A 179 -37.01 -1.08 -6.82
CA GLN A 179 -38.03 -2.11 -6.60
C GLN A 179 -38.92 -1.85 -5.38
N HIS A 180 -38.47 -1.03 -4.43
CA HIS A 180 -39.14 -0.80 -3.14
C HIS A 180 -39.77 0.59 -3.01
N LEU A 181 -39.80 1.40 -4.07
CA LEU A 181 -40.39 2.74 -4.03
C LEU A 181 -41.93 2.69 -3.90
N PRO A 182 -42.54 3.14 -2.79
CA PRO A 182 -43.93 3.60 -2.85
C PRO A 182 -44.02 4.84 -3.75
N GLN A 183 -45.20 5.11 -4.33
CA GLN A 183 -45.42 6.30 -5.17
C GLN A 183 -44.88 7.57 -4.49
N PRO A 184 -44.26 8.50 -5.25
CA PRO A 184 -43.70 9.71 -4.69
C PRO A 184 -44.81 10.54 -4.05
N VAL A 185 -44.84 10.52 -2.72
CA VAL A 185 -45.58 11.51 -1.94
C VAL A 185 -44.64 12.70 -1.81
N ASP A 186 -45.06 13.85 -2.32
CA ASP A 186 -44.31 15.11 -2.23
C ASP A 186 -44.38 15.66 -0.79
N ALA A 187 -43.84 14.89 0.15
CA ALA A 187 -43.76 15.22 1.56
C ALA A 187 -42.36 15.75 1.84
N GLN A 188 -42.06 16.98 1.41
CA GLN A 188 -40.93 17.72 1.99
C GLN A 188 -41.35 18.15 3.39
N LEU A 189 -41.05 17.35 4.40
CA LEU A 189 -41.26 17.77 5.79
C LEU A 189 -40.23 18.85 6.11
N SER A 190 -40.69 19.93 6.74
CA SER A 190 -39.80 20.99 7.20
C SER A 190 -38.90 20.45 8.31
N SER A 191 -37.59 20.38 8.05
CA SER A 191 -36.59 20.18 9.09
C SER A 191 -36.39 21.50 9.84
N TRP A 192 -36.57 21.51 11.15
CA TRP A 192 -36.44 22.73 11.94
C TRP A 192 -35.00 22.93 12.42
N PRO A 193 -34.44 24.15 12.33
CA PRO A 193 -33.13 24.45 12.89
C PRO A 193 -33.10 24.18 14.40
N ILE A 194 -32.10 23.45 14.86
CA ILE A 194 -31.81 23.23 16.27
C ILE A 194 -30.73 24.23 16.67
N THR A 195 -31.10 25.22 17.48
CA THR A 195 -30.19 26.27 17.93
C THR A 195 -28.97 25.69 18.65
N GLY A 196 -27.77 26.15 18.28
CA GLY A 196 -26.50 25.69 18.84
C GLY A 196 -26.17 24.23 18.56
N LEU A 197 -26.83 23.55 17.61
CA LEU A 197 -26.52 22.17 17.26
C LEU A 197 -25.10 22.04 16.70
N ILE A 198 -24.79 22.80 15.65
CA ILE A 198 -23.47 22.74 15.00
C ILE A 198 -22.37 23.19 15.96
N GLU A 199 -22.61 24.22 16.77
CA GLU A 199 -21.67 24.65 17.81
C GLU A 199 -21.33 23.53 18.79
N ARG A 200 -22.34 22.79 19.28
CA ARG A 200 -22.13 21.64 20.16
C ARG A 200 -21.39 20.50 19.46
N LEU A 201 -21.77 20.18 18.22
CA LEU A 201 -21.11 19.10 17.46
C LEU A 201 -19.66 19.43 17.10
N SER A 202 -19.37 20.71 16.83
CA SER A 202 -18.05 21.17 16.46
C SER A 202 -17.00 20.97 17.55
N GLN A 203 -17.41 20.80 18.80
CA GLN A 203 -16.52 20.48 19.92
C GLN A 203 -15.88 19.09 19.78
N PHE A 204 -16.48 18.22 18.96
CA PHE A 204 -15.97 16.88 18.65
C PHE A 204 -15.18 16.82 17.34
N LEU A 205 -14.99 17.94 16.63
CA LEU A 205 -14.01 18.03 15.55
C LEU A 205 -12.61 17.94 16.17
N GLY A 206 -11.83 16.93 15.80
CA GLY A 206 -10.53 16.68 16.40
C GLY A 206 -9.61 17.92 16.39
N HIS A 207 -8.95 18.20 17.53
CA HIS A 207 -7.92 19.22 17.65
C HIS A 207 -6.79 18.99 16.63
N VAL A 208 -6.67 19.87 15.64
CA VAL A 208 -5.50 19.96 14.74
C VAL A 208 -4.90 21.35 14.91
N HIS A 209 -3.69 21.43 15.46
CA HIS A 209 -2.95 22.68 15.52
C HIS A 209 -2.69 23.23 14.11
N HIS A 210 -2.93 24.53 13.99
CA HIS A 210 -2.88 25.37 12.80
C HIS A 210 -1.53 25.28 12.05
N GLU A 211 -1.59 25.00 10.75
CA GLU A 211 -0.94 25.82 9.72
C GLU A 211 -1.60 25.51 8.35
N SER A 212 -2.28 26.53 7.84
CA SER A 212 -2.62 26.81 6.43
C SER A 212 -3.52 25.85 5.63
N THR A 213 -4.82 26.19 5.65
CA THR A 213 -5.82 26.13 4.54
C THR A 213 -6.09 24.83 3.79
N SER A 214 -7.08 24.06 4.26
CA SER A 214 -8.32 23.69 3.51
C SER A 214 -9.25 22.91 4.45
N TYR A 215 -10.52 23.29 4.50
CA TYR A 215 -11.53 22.78 5.43
C TYR A 215 -11.87 21.31 5.19
N ALA A 216 -11.66 20.49 6.24
CA ALA A 216 -12.46 19.34 6.70
C ALA A 216 -11.61 18.61 7.74
N ASN A 217 -11.80 18.94 9.03
CA ASN A 217 -11.08 18.35 10.18
C ASN A 217 -11.69 17.00 10.59
N VAL A 218 -11.66 16.04 9.67
CA VAL A 218 -11.15 14.70 9.97
C VAL A 218 -9.74 14.70 9.42
N ASN A 219 -8.83 13.93 9.99
CA ASN A 219 -7.53 13.71 9.37
C ASN A 219 -7.69 12.82 8.10
N LEU A 220 -8.53 13.25 7.16
CA LEU A 220 -8.53 12.88 5.74
C LEU A 220 -7.24 13.36 5.06
N ARG A 221 -6.35 14.08 5.78
CA ARG A 221 -4.96 14.33 5.35
C ARG A 221 -4.14 13.04 5.18
N HIS A 222 -4.61 11.92 5.72
CA HIS A 222 -4.17 10.58 5.34
C HIS A 222 -5.26 9.84 4.57
N LEU A 223 -5.77 10.47 3.52
CA LEU A 223 -6.36 9.75 2.41
C LEU A 223 -5.30 8.78 1.87
N HIS A 224 -5.59 7.48 1.90
CA HIS A 224 -5.13 6.64 0.80
C HIS A 224 -5.99 6.97 -0.43
N VAL A 225 -5.81 8.17 -1.00
CA VAL A 225 -5.87 8.24 -2.46
C VAL A 225 -4.65 7.42 -2.89
N SER A 226 -4.75 6.66 -3.96
CA SER A 226 -3.54 6.28 -4.71
C SER A 226 -3.37 7.29 -5.86
N PRO A 227 -2.77 8.48 -5.66
CA PRO A 227 -2.36 9.31 -6.77
C PRO A 227 -0.86 9.03 -6.96
N ASN A 228 -0.55 7.94 -7.65
CA ASN A 228 0.70 7.72 -8.39
C ASN A 228 0.64 6.34 -9.05
N HIS A 229 -0.05 6.26 -10.18
CA HIS A 229 0.63 5.84 -11.40
C HIS A 229 -0.08 6.45 -12.62
N PRO A 230 0.67 6.91 -13.63
CA PRO A 230 0.17 7.74 -14.71
C PRO A 230 -0.52 6.84 -15.73
N ASP A 231 -1.78 6.54 -15.51
CA ASP A 231 -2.62 5.99 -16.57
C ASP A 231 -4.01 6.58 -16.38
N VAL A 232 -4.20 7.73 -17.01
CA VAL A 232 -5.49 8.09 -17.60
C VAL A 232 -5.85 6.96 -18.58
N VAL A 233 -6.37 5.84 -18.06
CA VAL A 233 -7.12 4.90 -18.90
C VAL A 233 -8.53 5.44 -18.95
N THR A 234 -8.72 6.41 -19.84
CA THR A 234 -9.98 6.63 -20.52
C THR A 234 -10.37 5.35 -21.27
N ASN A 235 -10.87 4.35 -20.55
CA ASN A 235 -11.77 3.33 -21.11
C ASN A 235 -12.23 2.35 -20.03
N THR A 236 -13.37 2.68 -19.42
CA THR A 236 -14.51 1.77 -19.35
C THR A 236 -15.76 2.60 -19.13
N LYS A 237 -16.68 2.62 -20.10
CA LYS A 237 -18.07 3.04 -19.90
C LYS A 237 -18.70 2.12 -18.84
N ARG A 238 -18.66 2.51 -17.56
CA ARG A 238 -19.66 2.29 -16.50
C ARG A 238 -19.01 2.44 -15.11
N SER A 239 -19.54 3.38 -14.34
CA SER A 239 -19.29 3.66 -12.91
C SER A 239 -18.12 4.61 -12.61
N ASN A 240 -18.35 5.91 -12.81
CA ASN A 240 -17.53 6.98 -12.21
C ASN A 240 -17.99 7.12 -10.75
N TYR A 241 -17.48 6.34 -9.81
CA TYR A 241 -17.74 6.58 -8.38
C TYR A 241 -16.41 6.75 -7.64
N PHE A 242 -16.34 7.79 -6.82
CA PHE A 242 -15.29 8.01 -5.82
C PHE A 242 -15.66 7.25 -4.55
N LEU A 243 -14.70 6.55 -3.95
CA LEU A 243 -14.89 5.79 -2.72
C LEU A 243 -13.75 6.08 -1.76
N ALA A 244 -14.09 6.36 -0.51
CA ALA A 244 -13.15 6.63 0.56
C ALA A 244 -13.57 5.96 1.87
N TRP A 245 -12.55 5.48 2.59
CA TRP A 245 -12.67 4.99 3.97
C TRP A 245 -11.89 5.94 4.88
N GLY A 246 -12.43 6.22 6.06
CA GLY A 246 -11.71 7.00 7.08
C GLY A 246 -10.45 6.27 7.54
N ALA A 247 -9.37 7.01 7.81
CA ALA A 247 -8.10 6.43 8.24
C ALA A 247 -8.21 5.77 9.63
N GLN A 248 -9.05 6.34 10.50
CA GLN A 248 -9.24 5.90 11.88
C GLN A 248 -10.50 5.04 12.03
N THR A 249 -10.43 4.06 12.93
CA THR A 249 -11.57 3.32 13.46
C THR A 249 -11.93 3.81 14.86
N PHE A 250 -13.21 3.67 15.20
CA PHE A 250 -13.77 4.10 16.46
C PHE A 250 -14.35 2.91 17.20
N THR A 251 -13.92 2.72 18.43
CA THR A 251 -14.39 1.66 19.34
C THR A 251 -15.02 2.21 20.61
N CYS A 252 -15.03 3.54 20.77
CA CYS A 252 -15.56 4.29 21.90
C CYS A 252 -15.60 5.79 21.58
N GLY A 253 -16.30 6.55 22.41
CA GLY A 253 -16.35 8.01 22.40
C GLY A 253 -17.35 8.63 21.44
N GLN A 254 -17.37 9.96 21.47
CA GLN A 254 -18.16 10.81 20.59
C GLN A 254 -17.28 11.40 19.49
N HIS A 255 -17.71 11.30 18.24
CA HIS A 255 -16.95 11.74 17.06
C HIS A 255 -17.83 12.47 16.08
N TYR A 256 -17.30 13.52 15.46
CA TYR A 256 -18.05 14.31 14.47
C TYR A 256 -17.18 14.63 13.25
N TRP A 257 -17.80 14.58 12.07
CA TRP A 257 -17.16 14.99 10.82
C TRP A 257 -18.14 15.55 9.81
N GLU A 258 -17.64 16.32 8.85
CA GLU A 258 -18.46 16.96 7.82
C GLU A 258 -17.88 16.67 6.44
N VAL A 259 -18.77 16.50 5.45
CA VAL A 259 -18.41 16.35 4.02
C VAL A 259 -19.30 17.23 3.16
N ASP A 260 -18.70 17.92 2.19
CA ASP A 260 -19.42 18.66 1.16
C ASP A 260 -20.01 17.68 0.11
N VAL A 261 -21.32 17.69 -0.03
CA VAL A 261 -22.08 16.88 -0.99
C VAL A 261 -22.79 17.73 -2.04
N GLY A 262 -22.57 19.05 -2.04
CA GLY A 262 -23.31 20.00 -2.88
C GLY A 262 -23.24 19.69 -4.37
N ASN A 263 -22.07 19.26 -4.86
CA ASN A 263 -21.82 19.03 -6.28
C ASN A 263 -22.02 17.57 -6.73
N CYS A 264 -22.34 16.64 -5.83
CA CYS A 264 -22.35 15.22 -6.17
C CYS A 264 -23.79 14.74 -6.43
N GLN A 265 -24.05 14.15 -7.60
CA GLN A 265 -25.42 13.77 -7.98
C GLN A 265 -25.99 12.68 -7.08
N ASN A 266 -25.18 11.64 -6.85
CA ASN A 266 -25.45 10.53 -5.97
C ASN A 266 -24.33 10.43 -4.93
N TRP A 267 -24.68 10.16 -3.68
CA TRP A 267 -23.68 9.98 -2.62
C TRP A 267 -24.20 9.08 -1.50
N VAL A 268 -23.27 8.47 -0.78
CA VAL A 268 -23.47 7.63 0.38
C VAL A 268 -22.41 7.99 1.41
N LEU A 269 -22.81 8.23 2.65
CA LEU A 269 -21.89 8.58 3.72
C LEU A 269 -22.39 8.05 5.07
N GLY A 270 -21.46 7.76 5.99
CA GLY A 270 -21.79 7.30 7.33
C GLY A 270 -20.71 6.40 7.94
N PHE A 271 -21.13 5.40 8.71
CA PHE A 271 -20.24 4.44 9.35
C PHE A 271 -20.55 3.00 8.93
N CYS A 272 -19.52 2.17 8.85
CA CYS A 272 -19.65 0.72 8.73
C CYS A 272 -18.71 0.04 9.72
N ASP A 273 -19.04 -1.19 10.12
CA ASP A 273 -18.08 -2.06 10.81
C ASP A 273 -16.81 -2.19 9.98
N ASP A 274 -15.65 -2.18 10.65
CA ASP A 274 -14.34 -2.27 10.01
C ASP A 274 -14.15 -3.59 9.24
N SER A 275 -14.88 -4.64 9.62
CA SER A 275 -14.96 -5.90 8.89
C SER A 275 -15.43 -5.70 7.44
N TRP A 276 -16.24 -4.66 7.18
CA TRP A 276 -16.72 -4.34 5.84
C TRP A 276 -15.62 -3.86 4.89
N THR A 277 -14.46 -3.46 5.40
CA THR A 277 -13.29 -3.14 4.56
C THR A 277 -12.75 -4.36 3.81
N MET A 278 -13.05 -5.57 4.30
CA MET A 278 -12.57 -6.85 3.78
C MET A 278 -13.65 -7.62 3.01
N THR A 279 -14.93 -7.33 3.25
CA THR A 279 -16.05 -8.02 2.61
C THR A 279 -16.42 -7.38 1.27
N ASN A 280 -16.75 -8.22 0.30
CA ASN A 280 -16.92 -7.82 -1.10
C ASN A 280 -18.38 -7.58 -1.52
N ASP A 281 -19.34 -7.61 -0.59
CA ASP A 281 -20.78 -7.64 -0.90
C ASP A 281 -21.58 -6.92 0.20
N MET A 282 -21.67 -5.58 0.13
CA MET A 282 -22.50 -4.80 1.06
C MET A 282 -23.98 -5.07 0.79
N VAL A 283 -24.59 -5.89 1.65
CA VAL A 283 -26.03 -6.11 1.66
C VAL A 283 -26.66 -5.11 2.64
N LEU A 284 -27.57 -4.28 2.14
CA LEU A 284 -28.17 -3.11 2.82
C LEU A 284 -28.86 -3.35 4.16
N ASP A 285 -29.34 -4.57 4.39
CA ASP A 285 -30.01 -4.98 5.62
C ASP A 285 -29.09 -5.78 6.55
N SER A 286 -27.78 -5.76 6.28
CA SER A 286 -26.81 -6.36 7.19
C SER A 286 -26.65 -5.51 8.44
N GLU A 287 -26.38 -6.17 9.55
CA GLU A 287 -25.94 -5.50 10.78
C GLU A 287 -24.59 -4.79 10.55
N GLY A 288 -24.36 -3.70 11.28
CA GLY A 288 -23.08 -2.97 11.23
C GLY A 288 -22.93 -1.96 10.08
N ILE A 289 -24.03 -1.53 9.45
CA ILE A 289 -24.03 -0.49 8.42
C ILE A 289 -24.98 0.65 8.81
N PHE A 290 -24.43 1.86 8.95
CA PHE A 290 -25.14 3.08 9.37
C PHE A 290 -24.89 4.19 8.35
N LEU A 291 -25.61 4.15 7.23
CA LEU A 291 -25.38 4.98 6.06
C LEU A 291 -26.60 5.83 5.71
N LEU A 292 -26.33 7.04 5.23
CA LEU A 292 -27.28 7.94 4.58
C LEU A 292 -26.95 7.99 3.08
N PHE A 293 -27.97 7.83 2.24
CA PHE A 293 -27.89 7.81 0.79
C PHE A 293 -28.63 9.03 0.22
N CYS A 294 -28.12 9.67 -0.83
CA CYS A 294 -28.91 10.46 -1.78
C CYS A 294 -28.82 9.80 -3.15
N ILE A 295 -29.97 9.49 -3.71
CA ILE A 295 -30.12 8.98 -5.06
C ILE A 295 -30.92 10.00 -5.84
N LYS A 296 -30.33 10.49 -6.94
CA LYS A 296 -30.99 11.35 -7.90
C LYS A 296 -31.61 10.48 -9.01
N GLU A 297 -32.94 10.51 -9.09
CA GLU A 297 -33.72 10.01 -10.22
C GLU A 297 -34.32 11.20 -10.96
N ASP A 298 -33.98 11.35 -12.25
CA ASP A 298 -34.37 12.49 -13.08
C ASP A 298 -34.06 13.86 -12.43
N ASN A 299 -35.09 14.61 -12.01
CA ASN A 299 -34.98 15.94 -11.41
C ASN A 299 -35.19 15.95 -9.88
N GLN A 300 -35.36 14.79 -9.25
CA GLN A 300 -35.59 14.69 -7.80
C GLN A 300 -34.46 13.88 -7.14
N CYS A 301 -34.03 14.28 -5.93
CA CYS A 301 -33.20 13.42 -5.07
C CYS A 301 -34.05 12.91 -3.93
N SER A 302 -33.93 11.61 -3.69
CA SER A 302 -34.50 10.91 -2.56
C SER A 302 -33.39 10.52 -1.60
N LEU A 303 -33.62 10.73 -0.30
CA LEU A 303 -32.72 10.33 0.75
C LEU A 303 -33.17 8.99 1.35
N PHE A 304 -32.22 8.14 1.74
CA PHE A 304 -32.50 6.87 2.40
C PHE A 304 -31.53 6.61 3.56
N THR A 305 -31.93 5.79 4.53
CA THR A 305 -31.02 5.21 5.54
C THR A 305 -30.84 3.71 5.30
N SER A 306 -29.72 3.13 5.73
CA SER A 306 -29.54 1.67 5.78
C SER A 306 -30.28 1.06 6.99
N SER A 307 -30.37 -0.27 7.05
CA SER A 307 -30.69 -1.08 8.24
C SER A 307 -31.72 -0.47 9.23
N PRO A 308 -33.03 -0.43 8.88
CA PRO A 308 -33.61 -0.90 7.61
C PRO A 308 -33.52 0.15 6.50
N LEU A 309 -33.53 -0.31 5.24
CA LEU A 309 -33.64 0.59 4.10
C LEU A 309 -34.92 1.44 4.18
N SER A 310 -34.81 2.73 4.50
CA SER A 310 -35.99 3.59 4.72
C SER A 310 -35.84 4.99 4.09
N PRO A 311 -36.88 5.48 3.37
CA PRO A 311 -36.85 6.81 2.76
C PRO A 311 -36.89 7.91 3.83
N GLN A 312 -36.14 8.99 3.58
CA GLN A 312 -36.10 10.19 4.42
C GLN A 312 -36.78 11.35 3.69
N TYR A 313 -37.82 11.90 4.32
CA TYR A 313 -38.70 12.92 3.77
C TYR A 313 -38.25 14.34 4.13
N VAL A 314 -36.94 14.61 3.99
CA VAL A 314 -36.33 15.90 4.27
C VAL A 314 -35.74 16.49 3.00
N GLN A 315 -35.60 17.82 2.96
CA GLN A 315 -34.96 18.47 1.82
C GLN A 315 -33.52 17.97 1.65
N ARG A 316 -33.12 17.74 0.39
CA ARG A 316 -31.75 17.37 0.05
C ARG A 316 -30.78 18.42 0.64
N PRO A 317 -29.82 18.01 1.47
CA PRO A 317 -28.82 18.94 1.99
C PRO A 317 -27.96 19.48 0.84
N LEU A 318 -27.84 20.80 0.77
CA LEU A 318 -26.90 21.49 -0.11
C LEU A 318 -25.67 21.89 0.72
N GLY A 319 -24.48 21.65 0.17
CA GLY A 319 -23.21 21.87 0.87
C GLY A 319 -22.88 20.73 1.82
N HIS A 320 -22.64 21.04 3.09
CA HIS A 320 -22.09 20.09 4.05
C HIS A 320 -23.14 19.25 4.77
N VAL A 321 -22.88 17.95 4.85
CA VAL A 321 -23.56 17.00 5.74
C VAL A 321 -22.60 16.62 6.85
N GLY A 322 -23.05 16.81 8.09
CA GLY A 322 -22.34 16.36 9.28
C GLY A 322 -22.78 14.96 9.70
N VAL A 323 -21.83 14.15 10.14
CA VAL A 323 -22.04 12.81 10.67
C VAL A 323 -21.50 12.76 12.09
N PHE A 324 -22.38 12.46 13.04
CA PHE A 324 -22.06 12.35 14.46
C PHE A 324 -22.21 10.90 14.91
N LEU A 325 -21.24 10.41 15.68
CA LEU A 325 -21.24 9.12 16.33
C LEU A 325 -21.17 9.35 17.85
N ASP A 326 -22.06 8.69 18.59
CA ASP A 326 -21.93 8.46 20.02
C ASP A 326 -21.87 6.96 20.24
N TYR A 327 -20.65 6.43 20.43
CA TYR A 327 -20.41 5.00 20.46
C TYR A 327 -21.10 4.36 21.68
N GLU A 328 -20.96 4.98 22.85
CA GLU A 328 -21.51 4.48 24.11
C GLU A 328 -23.04 4.48 24.12
N ARG A 329 -23.68 5.45 23.46
CA ARG A 329 -25.14 5.53 23.37
C ARG A 329 -25.74 4.76 22.19
N GLY A 330 -24.93 4.20 21.31
CA GLY A 330 -25.45 3.50 20.14
C GLY A 330 -26.11 4.45 19.14
N VAL A 331 -25.58 5.65 18.93
CA VAL A 331 -26.21 6.68 18.08
C VAL A 331 -25.33 7.07 16.91
N VAL A 332 -25.91 7.10 15.71
CA VAL A 332 -25.32 7.73 14.52
C VAL A 332 -26.32 8.75 13.96
N SER A 333 -25.94 10.02 13.94
CA SER A 333 -26.81 11.12 13.51
C SER A 333 -26.25 11.83 12.28
N PHE A 334 -27.15 12.21 11.36
CA PHE A 334 -26.82 12.99 10.18
C PHE A 334 -27.48 14.36 10.27
N VAL A 335 -26.70 15.42 10.03
CA VAL A 335 -27.17 16.80 10.18
C VAL A 335 -26.89 17.60 8.91
N HIS A 336 -27.79 18.50 8.55
CA HIS A 336 -27.53 19.49 7.52
C HIS A 336 -26.88 20.69 8.19
N VAL A 337 -25.60 20.94 7.88
CA VAL A 337 -24.78 21.93 8.59
C VAL A 337 -25.31 23.34 8.38
N ALA A 338 -25.63 23.69 7.12
CA ALA A 338 -26.04 25.06 6.78
C ALA A 338 -27.37 25.47 7.42
N SER A 339 -28.33 24.55 7.54
CA SER A 339 -29.62 24.82 8.21
C SER A 339 -29.62 24.47 9.70
N SER A 340 -28.51 23.93 10.22
CA SER A 340 -28.38 23.46 11.60
C SER A 340 -29.52 22.52 12.00
N SER A 341 -29.93 21.62 11.10
CA SER A 341 -31.08 20.72 11.28
C SER A 341 -30.67 19.25 11.27
N LEU A 342 -31.51 18.41 11.88
CA LEU A 342 -31.36 16.96 11.83
C LEU A 342 -31.91 16.43 10.49
N ILE A 343 -31.12 15.61 9.80
CA ILE A 343 -31.58 14.84 8.63
C ILE A 343 -32.23 13.55 9.13
N CYS A 344 -31.47 12.73 9.87
CA CYS A 344 -31.95 11.49 10.47
C CYS A 344 -31.02 11.01 11.60
N SER A 345 -31.43 9.97 12.32
CA SER A 345 -30.58 9.30 13.32
C SER A 345 -30.90 7.82 13.43
N PHE A 346 -29.85 7.02 13.46
CA PHE A 346 -29.86 5.67 13.97
C PHE A 346 -29.79 5.73 15.50
N LEU A 347 -30.71 5.06 16.17
CA LEU A 347 -30.84 5.07 17.62
C LEU A 347 -30.74 3.64 18.17
N SER A 348 -30.17 3.51 19.37
CA SER A 348 -30.07 2.24 20.10
C SER A 348 -29.35 1.13 19.32
N CYS A 349 -28.34 1.50 18.55
CA CYS A 349 -27.53 0.57 17.77
C CYS A 349 -26.58 -0.24 18.66
N SER A 350 -26.46 -1.54 18.37
CA SER A 350 -25.44 -2.40 18.97
C SER A 350 -24.17 -2.37 18.12
N PHE A 351 -23.10 -1.76 18.61
CA PHE A 351 -21.80 -1.77 17.94
C PHE A 351 -20.96 -2.95 18.43
N SER A 352 -20.89 -4.01 17.63
CA SER A 352 -20.14 -5.22 17.93
C SER A 352 -18.70 -5.19 17.38
N CYS A 353 -18.43 -4.29 16.43
CA CYS A 353 -17.12 -4.12 15.79
C CYS A 353 -16.67 -2.64 15.83
N PRO A 354 -15.36 -2.37 15.65
CA PRO A 354 -14.89 -1.01 15.40
C PRO A 354 -15.61 -0.39 14.19
N LEU A 355 -16.05 0.85 14.31
CA LEU A 355 -16.70 1.58 13.21
C LEU A 355 -15.69 2.41 12.43
N ARG A 356 -15.79 2.40 11.11
CA ARG A 356 -14.99 3.22 10.21
C ARG A 356 -15.87 4.16 9.39
N PRO A 357 -15.49 5.44 9.24
CA PRO A 357 -16.15 6.35 8.31
C PRO A 357 -16.11 5.80 6.88
N PHE A 358 -17.22 5.95 6.16
CA PHE A 358 -17.36 5.54 4.77
C PHE A 358 -17.97 6.67 3.95
N LEU A 359 -17.45 6.87 2.74
CA LEU A 359 -17.95 7.82 1.75
C LEU A 359 -17.88 7.19 0.36
N CYS A 360 -18.96 7.31 -0.41
CA CYS A 360 -19.02 6.99 -1.82
C CYS A 360 -19.80 8.08 -2.56
N SER A 361 -19.31 8.57 -3.70
CA SER A 361 -20.00 9.60 -4.48
C SER A 361 -19.82 9.41 -5.98
N ALA A 362 -20.83 9.74 -6.77
CA ALA A 362 -20.68 9.92 -8.20
C ALA A 362 -20.26 11.38 -8.47
N PRO A 363 -19.14 11.64 -9.17
CA PRO A 363 -18.84 13.00 -9.60
C PRO A 363 -19.94 13.45 -10.57
N SER A 364 -20.36 14.69 -10.44
CA SER A 364 -20.99 15.37 -11.57
C SER A 364 -19.91 15.61 -12.64
N TYR A 365 -20.32 15.93 -13.87
CA TYR A 365 -19.39 16.23 -14.96
C TYR A 365 -18.45 17.43 -14.66
N GLU A 366 -18.65 18.12 -13.53
CA GLU A 366 -17.76 19.14 -12.96
C GLU A 366 -17.34 18.65 -11.56
N GLY A 367 -16.05 18.32 -11.38
CA GLY A 367 -15.56 17.45 -10.30
C GLY A 367 -15.99 17.81 -8.86
N CYS A 368 -16.36 16.79 -8.09
CA CYS A 368 -16.40 16.84 -6.61
C CYS A 368 -14.97 16.71 -6.07
N VAL A 369 -14.61 17.51 -5.05
CA VAL A 369 -13.33 17.46 -4.30
C VAL A 369 -13.61 17.11 -2.85
#